data_AF-A0A915A123-F1
#
_entry.id   AF-A0A915A123-F1
#
_cell.length_a   1.000
_cell.length_b   1.000
_cell.length_c   1.000
_cell.angle_alpha   90.00
_cell.angle_beta   90.00
_cell.angle_gamma   90.00
#
_symmetry.space_group_name_H-M   'P 1'
#
loop_
_entity.id
_entity.type
_entity.pdbx_description
1 polymer ?
#
loop_
_entity_poly.entity_id
_entity_poly.type
_entity_poly.pdbx_seq_one_letter_code
_entity_poly.pdbx_strand_id
1 'polypeptide(L)'
;ILCRDAFAFISVIDANTKQPMGGVKVLPTDRAVIQRRQKQRFEIHVEEPLCDGNTETRSAFGSTNSLCSRTYYVIRVIWAEELLRHRLKRAEEAGQHNWTIDGYSFTKFEFLNERMAKITAACNGPYSVTDKDTFECRLRVLCICADQEHTGP
;
A
#
# COMPACT_ATOMS: atom_id res chain seq x y z
N ILE A 1 -0.73 -16.21 21.36
CA ILE A 1 -1.58 -15.56 20.33
C ILE A 1 -0.91 -15.77 18.97
N LEU A 2 -1.59 -16.54 18.11
CA LEU A 2 -1.12 -17.00 16.81
C LEU A 2 -1.00 -15.82 15.84
N CYS A 3 0.21 -15.29 15.63
CA CYS A 3 0.44 -14.33 14.55
C CYS A 3 0.38 -15.10 13.23
N ARG A 4 -0.80 -15.12 12.61
CA ARG A 4 -1.08 -15.66 11.28
C ARG A 4 -0.59 -14.67 10.23
N ASP A 5 -0.41 -15.16 9.01
CA ASP A 5 0.03 -14.35 7.88
C ASP A 5 -0.90 -13.13 7.71
N ALA A 6 -0.34 -12.00 7.27
CA ALA A 6 -1.09 -10.77 7.09
C ALA A 6 -1.11 -10.40 5.61
N PHE A 7 -2.27 -10.04 5.07
CA PHE A 7 -2.30 -9.37 3.78
C PHE A 7 -1.83 -7.92 3.99
N ALA A 8 -1.09 -7.37 3.04
CA ALA A 8 -0.61 -5.99 3.08
C ALA A 8 -0.81 -5.31 1.73
N PHE A 9 -1.28 -4.07 1.77
CA PHE A 9 -1.23 -3.10 0.69
C PHE A 9 -0.15 -2.07 0.98
N ILE A 10 0.58 -1.69 -0.07
CA ILE A 10 1.56 -0.63 -0.06
C ILE A 10 1.06 0.45 -1.00
N SER A 11 0.86 1.66 -0.47
CA SER A 11 0.57 2.83 -1.28
C SER A 11 1.59 3.93 -0.98
N VAL A 12 1.86 4.76 -1.97
CA VAL A 12 2.71 5.94 -1.80
C VAL A 12 1.81 7.16 -1.92
N ILE A 13 1.85 8.00 -0.90
CA ILE A 13 1.03 9.20 -0.82
C ILE A 13 1.93 10.43 -0.70
N ASP A 14 1.45 11.52 -1.27
CA ASP A 14 2.09 12.81 -1.14
C ASP A 14 1.98 13.30 0.30
N ALA A 15 3.08 13.78 0.86
CA ALA A 15 3.15 14.15 2.27
C ALA A 15 2.22 15.33 2.62
N ASN A 16 1.91 16.20 1.66
CA ASN A 16 1.13 17.41 1.87
C ASN A 16 -0.37 17.18 1.64
N THR A 17 -0.71 16.61 0.49
CA THR A 17 -2.10 16.39 0.07
C THR A 17 -2.72 15.14 0.70
N LYS A 18 -1.87 14.21 1.21
CA LYS A 18 -2.25 12.88 1.69
C LYS A 18 -2.96 12.03 0.63
N GLN A 19 -2.85 12.41 -0.64
CA GLN A 19 -3.44 11.68 -1.76
C GLN A 19 -2.45 10.69 -2.38
N PRO A 20 -2.94 9.60 -3.00
CA PRO A 20 -2.09 8.70 -3.78
C PRO A 20 -1.32 9.44 -4.86
N MET A 21 -0.02 9.17 -4.96
CA MET A 21 0.82 9.74 -6.00
C MET A 21 0.65 8.98 -7.32
N GLY A 22 0.57 9.71 -8.43
CA GLY A 22 0.71 9.14 -9.79
C GLY A 22 2.17 8.79 -10.10
N GLY A 23 2.41 7.99 -11.14
CA GLY A 23 3.77 7.63 -11.57
C GLY A 23 4.53 6.72 -10.61
N VAL A 24 3.86 6.13 -9.61
CA VAL A 24 4.48 5.21 -8.66
C VAL A 24 4.35 3.77 -9.13
N LYS A 25 5.47 3.05 -9.11
CA LYS A 25 5.54 1.62 -9.36
C LYS A 25 6.14 0.89 -8.17
N VAL A 26 5.38 -0.06 -7.61
CA VAL A 26 5.85 -0.94 -6.52
C VAL A 26 6.15 -2.32 -7.10
N LEU A 27 7.37 -2.80 -6.91
CA LEU A 27 7.85 -4.11 -7.34
C LEU A 27 8.00 -5.07 -6.13
N PRO A 28 7.67 -6.36 -6.30
CA PRO A 28 7.07 -6.98 -7.49
C PRO A 28 5.59 -6.61 -7.67
N THR A 29 4.92 -6.17 -6.60
CA THR A 29 3.56 -5.61 -6.60
C THR A 29 3.33 -4.85 -5.29
N ASP A 30 2.37 -3.94 -5.30
CA ASP A 30 1.80 -3.21 -4.17
C ASP A 30 1.00 -4.08 -3.17
N ARG A 31 0.80 -5.37 -3.45
CA ARG A 31 -0.02 -6.28 -2.65
C ARG A 31 0.70 -7.58 -2.35
N ALA A 32 0.86 -7.93 -1.07
CA ALA A 32 1.48 -9.20 -0.69
C ALA A 32 0.92 -9.81 0.59
N VAL A 33 1.09 -11.13 0.75
CA VAL A 33 0.94 -11.77 2.05
C VAL A 33 2.28 -11.75 2.78
N ILE A 34 2.35 -11.01 3.88
CA ILE A 34 3.47 -11.00 4.81
C ILE A 34 3.38 -12.23 5.71
N GLN A 35 4.18 -13.23 5.34
CA GLN A 35 4.26 -14.48 6.09
C GLN A 35 4.95 -14.31 7.43
N ARG A 36 4.49 -15.05 8.43
CA ARG A 36 5.07 -15.00 9.78
C ARG A 36 6.57 -15.34 9.75
N ARG A 37 7.38 -14.51 10.43
CA ARG A 37 8.85 -14.66 10.55
C ARG A 37 9.61 -14.58 9.22
N GLN A 38 8.94 -14.23 8.13
CA GLN A 38 9.58 -13.97 6.84
C GLN A 38 9.78 -12.47 6.66
N LYS A 39 10.81 -12.10 5.92
CA LYS A 39 11.01 -10.73 5.45
C LYS A 39 10.58 -10.66 4.00
N GLN A 40 9.78 -9.65 3.66
CA GLN A 40 9.39 -9.35 2.29
C GLN A 40 10.02 -8.00 1.91
N ARG A 41 10.71 -7.98 0.78
CA ARG A 41 11.31 -6.76 0.22
C ARG A 41 10.41 -6.23 -0.89
N PHE A 42 10.29 -4.91 -0.94
CA PHE A 42 9.60 -4.17 -2.00
C PHE A 42 10.52 -3.08 -2.52
N GLU A 43 10.42 -2.78 -3.80
CA GLU A 43 11.13 -1.68 -4.43
C GLU A 43 10.10 -0.68 -4.95
N ILE A 44 10.29 0.59 -4.62
CA ILE A 44 9.35 1.66 -4.94
C ILE A 44 10.06 2.61 -5.89
N HIS A 45 9.54 2.70 -7.10
CA HIS A 45 10.00 3.64 -8.11
C HIS A 45 8.97 4.74 -8.22
N VAL A 46 9.40 5.98 -8.08
CA VAL A 46 8.56 7.17 -8.25
C VAL A 46 9.06 7.86 -9.51
N GLU A 47 8.28 7.81 -10.58
CA GLU A 47 8.57 8.57 -11.79
C GLU A 47 8.24 10.05 -11.52
N GLU A 48 9.22 10.93 -11.69
CA GLU A 48 8.96 12.36 -11.66
C GLU A 48 8.17 12.74 -12.92
N PRO A 49 7.12 13.58 -12.81
CA PRO A 49 6.66 14.27 -14.00
C PRO A 49 7.85 15.10 -14.51
N LEU A 50 8.28 14.84 -15.74
CA LEU A 50 9.20 15.71 -16.44
C LEU A 50 8.60 17.11 -16.39
N CYS A 51 9.15 17.98 -15.55
CA CYS A 51 8.86 19.39 -15.65
C CYS A 51 9.51 19.81 -16.96
N ASP A 52 8.73 19.82 -18.04
CA ASP A 52 9.14 20.39 -19.32
C ASP A 52 9.51 21.84 -19.04
N GLY A 53 10.81 22.06 -18.85
CA GLY A 53 11.42 23.36 -18.75
C GLY A 53 11.30 24.01 -20.10
N ASN A 54 10.17 24.67 -20.34
CA ASN A 54 10.05 25.59 -21.46
C ASN A 54 10.94 26.79 -21.15
N THR A 55 12.15 26.73 -21.70
CA THR A 55 13.07 27.84 -21.92
C THR A 55 12.34 29.01 -22.56
N GLU A 56 12.00 30.02 -21.76
CA GLU A 56 12.01 31.39 -22.23
C GLU A 56 12.96 32.21 -21.35
N THR A 57 14.14 32.43 -21.93
CA THR A 57 15.16 33.39 -21.52
C THR A 57 14.54 34.73 -21.15
N ARG A 58 14.65 35.12 -19.87
CA ARG A 58 14.77 36.52 -19.48
C ARG A 58 15.62 36.67 -18.22
N SER A 59 16.83 37.13 -18.48
CA SER A 59 17.84 37.59 -17.52
C SER A 59 17.25 38.51 -16.45
N ALA A 60 17.40 38.14 -15.17
CA ALA A 60 17.60 39.07 -14.07
C ALA A 60 18.28 38.36 -12.90
N PHE A 61 19.37 38.98 -12.43
CA PHE A 61 20.16 38.65 -11.25
C PHE A 61 19.29 38.41 -9.98
N GLY A 62 19.63 37.37 -9.20
CA GLY A 62 19.25 37.30 -7.77
C GLY A 62 18.95 35.89 -7.25
N SER A 63 19.84 35.41 -6.37
CA SER A 63 19.71 34.24 -5.48
C SER A 63 19.65 32.84 -6.14
N THR A 64 20.80 32.17 -6.17
CA THR A 64 20.88 30.71 -6.20
C THR A 64 20.40 30.12 -4.87
N ASN A 65 19.10 30.20 -4.60
CA ASN A 65 18.46 29.13 -3.85
C ASN A 65 18.22 28.00 -4.85
N SER A 66 19.24 27.20 -5.12
CA SER A 66 18.99 25.81 -5.49
C SER A 66 18.40 25.14 -4.25
N LEU A 67 17.12 25.42 -3.99
CA LEU A 67 16.28 24.55 -3.18
C LEU A 67 16.28 23.24 -3.95
N CYS A 68 17.26 22.40 -3.63
CA CYS A 68 17.19 20.96 -3.79
C CYS A 68 15.86 20.56 -3.17
N SER A 69 14.83 20.48 -4.00
CA SER A 69 13.47 20.20 -3.57
C SER A 69 13.48 18.75 -3.12
N ARG A 70 13.73 18.51 -1.84
CA ARG A 70 13.51 17.21 -1.23
C ARG A 70 12.03 16.90 -1.41
N THR A 71 11.72 16.01 -2.35
CA THR A 71 10.36 15.51 -2.52
C THR A 71 10.13 14.49 -1.41
N TYR A 72 9.34 14.88 -0.42
CA TYR A 72 8.93 13.99 0.67
C TYR A 72 7.70 13.20 0.23
N TYR A 73 7.79 11.88 0.28
CA TYR A 73 6.64 11.00 0.12
C TYR A 73 6.48 10.11 1.35
N VAL A 74 5.25 9.67 1.57
CA VAL A 74 4.92 8.76 2.66
C VAL A 74 4.57 7.41 2.06
N ILE A 75 5.32 6.39 2.46
CA ILE A 75 4.97 5.01 2.18
C ILE A 75 3.98 4.57 3.24
N ARG A 76 2.76 4.24 2.82
CA ARG A 76 1.70 3.73 3.66
C ARG A 76 1.60 2.22 3.47
N VAL A 77 1.77 1.48 4.56
CA VAL A 77 1.55 0.03 4.58
C VAL A 77 0.30 -0.27 5.39
N ILE A 78 -0.72 -0.83 4.75
CA ILE A 78 -2.00 -1.19 5.36
C ILE A 78 -2.07 -2.71 5.42
N TRP A 79 -2.15 -3.31 6.61
CA TRP A 79 -2.21 -4.77 6.73
C TRP A 79 -3.25 -5.25 7.74
N ALA A 80 -3.82 -6.44 7.53
CA ALA A 80 -4.60 -7.17 8.53
C ALA A 80 -4.56 -8.70 8.32
N GLU A 81 -5.32 -9.42 9.15
CA GLU A 81 -5.28 -10.88 9.24
C GLU A 81 -5.88 -11.57 8.00
N GLU A 82 -5.10 -12.47 7.37
CA GLU A 82 -5.49 -13.25 6.20
C GLU A 82 -6.78 -14.07 6.42
N LEU A 83 -6.98 -14.61 7.63
CA LEU A 83 -8.16 -15.41 7.92
C LEU A 83 -9.46 -14.63 7.74
N LEU A 84 -9.51 -13.40 8.26
CA LEU A 84 -10.72 -12.58 8.20
C LEU A 84 -10.98 -12.15 6.76
N ARG A 85 -9.92 -11.85 6.00
CA ARG A 85 -10.02 -11.61 4.56
C ARG A 85 -10.66 -12.78 3.82
N HIS A 86 -10.21 -14.00 4.10
CA HIS A 86 -10.71 -15.19 3.42
C HIS A 86 -12.21 -15.37 3.62
N ARG A 87 -12.70 -15.14 4.86
CA ARG A 87 -14.14 -15.17 5.17
C ARG A 87 -14.91 -14.10 4.41
N LEU A 88 -14.40 -12.86 4.38
CA LEU A 88 -15.01 -11.76 3.65
C LEU A 88 -15.08 -12.07 2.14
N LYS A 89 -14.00 -12.59 1.54
CA LYS A 89 -13.93 -12.96 0.12
C LYS A 89 -15.00 -14.00 -0.25
N ARG A 90 -15.16 -15.05 0.56
CA ARG A 90 -16.20 -16.07 0.35
C ARG A 90 -17.61 -15.50 0.43
N ALA A 91 -17.85 -14.55 1.34
CA ALA A 91 -19.16 -13.88 1.45
C ALA A 91 -19.48 -13.05 0.19
N GLU A 92 -18.49 -12.38 -0.41
CA GLU A 92 -18.68 -11.67 -1.68
C GLU A 92 -18.95 -12.62 -2.84
N GLU A 93 -18.18 -13.72 -2.94
CA GLU A 93 -18.37 -14.75 -3.96
C GLU A 93 -19.76 -15.40 -3.89
N ALA A 94 -20.35 -15.46 -2.69
CA ALA A 94 -21.74 -15.88 -2.48
C ALA A 94 -22.78 -14.80 -2.88
N GLY A 95 -22.36 -13.68 -3.46
CA GLY A 95 -23.23 -12.63 -4.00
C GLY A 95 -23.84 -11.70 -2.95
N GLN A 96 -23.28 -11.68 -1.74
CA GLN A 96 -23.95 -11.03 -0.61
C GLN A 96 -23.65 -9.55 -0.55
N HIS A 97 -22.38 -9.17 -0.59
CA HIS A 97 -21.92 -7.80 -0.38
C HIS A 97 -20.61 -7.53 -1.14
N ASN A 98 -20.30 -6.26 -1.37
CA ASN A 98 -19.02 -5.80 -1.88
C ASN A 98 -18.35 -4.92 -0.81
N TRP A 99 -17.26 -5.42 -0.25
CA TRP A 99 -16.55 -4.85 0.88
C TRP A 99 -15.41 -3.95 0.40
N THR A 100 -15.56 -2.67 0.68
CA THR A 100 -14.48 -1.70 0.66
C THR A 100 -14.15 -1.31 2.10
N ILE A 101 -12.85 -1.23 2.41
CA ILE A 101 -12.36 -0.85 3.73
C ILE A 101 -11.28 0.19 3.49
N ASP A 102 -11.49 1.39 4.03
CA ASP A 102 -10.66 2.57 3.74
C ASP A 102 -10.48 2.85 2.23
N GLY A 103 -11.54 2.64 1.45
CA GLY A 103 -11.52 2.80 -0.01
C GLY A 103 -10.83 1.67 -0.78
N TYR A 104 -10.19 0.71 -0.11
CA TYR A 104 -9.54 -0.45 -0.73
C TYR A 104 -10.47 -1.67 -0.74
N SER A 105 -10.48 -2.40 -1.84
CA SER A 105 -11.12 -3.73 -1.89
C SER A 105 -10.07 -4.79 -1.59
N PHE A 106 -10.19 -5.43 -0.43
CA PHE A 106 -9.25 -6.47 -0.01
C PHE A 106 -9.57 -7.84 -0.62
N THR A 107 -10.76 -8.02 -1.16
CA THR A 107 -11.31 -9.31 -1.62
C THR A 107 -11.12 -9.55 -3.11
N LYS A 108 -11.10 -8.48 -3.92
CA LYS A 108 -11.09 -8.55 -5.39
C LYS A 108 -9.73 -8.86 -6.03
N PHE A 109 -8.63 -8.70 -5.31
CA PHE A 109 -7.29 -8.83 -5.88
C PHE A 109 -6.59 -10.12 -5.42
N GLU A 110 -5.74 -10.69 -6.26
CA GLU A 110 -4.78 -11.73 -5.83
C GLU A 110 -3.54 -11.03 -5.23
N PHE A 111 -3.08 -11.51 -4.08
CA PHE A 111 -1.89 -10.98 -3.42
C PHE A 111 -0.66 -11.82 -3.78
N LEU A 112 0.51 -11.18 -3.79
CA LEU A 112 1.77 -11.91 -3.92
C LEU A 112 1.87 -12.99 -2.85
N ASN A 113 2.21 -14.20 -3.29
CA ASN A 113 2.38 -15.39 -2.45
C ASN A 113 1.12 -15.81 -1.67
N GLU A 114 -0.08 -15.38 -2.10
CA GLU A 114 -1.36 -15.79 -1.49
C GLU A 114 -1.49 -17.32 -1.43
N ARG A 115 -1.03 -18.03 -2.47
CA ARG A 115 -1.03 -19.50 -2.53
C ARG A 115 -0.17 -20.18 -1.46
N MET A 116 0.82 -19.47 -0.93
CA MET A 116 1.69 -19.99 0.13
C MET A 116 1.13 -19.70 1.53
N ALA A 117 0.09 -18.88 1.65
CA ALA A 117 -0.58 -18.61 2.91
C ALA A 117 -1.28 -19.87 3.40
N LYS A 118 -1.16 -20.15 4.70
CA LYS A 118 -1.80 -21.36 5.28
C LYS A 118 -3.28 -21.10 5.54
N ILE A 119 -4.13 -21.68 4.71
CA ILE A 119 -5.57 -21.75 4.98
C ILE A 119 -5.78 -22.64 6.20
N THR A 120 -6.42 -22.09 7.23
CA THR A 120 -6.75 -22.85 8.45
C THR A 120 -8.21 -23.28 8.45
N ALA A 121 -8.58 -24.30 9.24
CA ALA A 121 -9.97 -24.75 9.37
C ALA A 121 -10.94 -23.62 9.78
N ALA A 122 -10.45 -22.62 10.52
CA ALA A 122 -11.24 -21.45 10.90
C ALA A 122 -11.64 -20.57 9.69
N CYS A 123 -10.93 -20.65 8.57
CA CYS A 123 -11.30 -19.99 7.30
C CYS A 123 -12.56 -20.61 6.66
N ASN A 124 -12.89 -21.85 7.02
CA ASN A 124 -14.07 -22.58 6.53
C ASN A 124 -15.33 -22.39 7.39
N GLY A 125 -15.21 -21.66 8.51
CA GLY A 125 -16.36 -21.33 9.35
C GLY A 125 -17.34 -20.39 8.63
N PRO A 126 -18.58 -20.28 9.14
CA PRO A 126 -19.55 -19.33 8.60
C PRO A 126 -19.02 -17.90 8.75
N TYR A 127 -19.35 -17.05 7.78
CA TYR A 127 -19.09 -15.61 7.86
C TYR A 127 -20.20 -14.92 8.67
N SER A 128 -19.89 -13.78 9.26
CA SER A 128 -20.83 -12.89 9.94
C SER A 128 -20.55 -11.43 9.54
N VAL A 129 -21.56 -10.55 9.62
CA VAL A 129 -21.36 -9.11 9.41
C VAL A 129 -20.30 -8.54 10.37
N THR A 130 -20.21 -9.11 11.58
CA THR A 130 -19.20 -8.76 12.59
C THR A 130 -17.76 -9.09 12.16
N ASP A 131 -17.57 -9.95 11.15
CA ASP A 131 -16.23 -10.21 10.61
C ASP A 131 -15.67 -8.96 9.91
N LYS A 132 -16.53 -8.12 9.30
CA LYS A 132 -16.10 -6.84 8.71
C LYS A 132 -15.57 -5.90 9.79
N ASP A 133 -16.35 -5.69 10.84
CA ASP A 133 -15.95 -4.79 11.93
C ASP A 133 -14.68 -5.29 12.61
N THR A 134 -14.58 -6.61 12.82
CA THR A 134 -13.38 -7.23 13.40
C THR A 134 -12.16 -7.05 12.50
N PHE A 135 -12.34 -7.18 11.18
CA PHE A 135 -11.28 -6.94 10.21
C PHE A 135 -10.82 -5.49 10.25
N GLU A 136 -11.76 -4.54 10.25
CA GLU A 136 -11.47 -3.11 10.30
C GLU A 136 -10.72 -2.73 11.59
N CYS A 137 -11.15 -3.23 12.74
CA CYS A 137 -10.44 -3.04 14.01
C CYS A 137 -9.03 -3.67 14.04
N ARG A 138 -8.74 -4.64 13.18
CA ARG A 138 -7.43 -5.30 13.07
C ARG A 138 -6.54 -4.73 11.98
N LEU A 139 -7.04 -3.79 11.19
CA LEU A 139 -6.20 -3.05 10.25
C LEU A 139 -5.14 -2.27 11.01
N ARG A 140 -3.90 -2.39 10.54
CA ARG A 140 -2.79 -1.59 11.02
C ARG A 140 -2.23 -0.80 9.86
N VAL A 141 -1.96 0.47 10.12
CA VAL A 141 -1.40 1.40 9.15
C VAL A 141 -0.04 1.85 9.67
N LEU A 142 1.00 1.59 8.89
CA LEU A 142 2.33 2.13 9.12
C LEU A 142 2.63 3.18 8.07
N CYS A 143 3.08 4.36 8.50
CA CYS A 143 3.52 5.43 7.63
C CYS A 143 5.02 5.63 7.80
N ILE A 144 5.76 5.54 6.70
CA ILE A 144 7.20 5.76 6.65
C ILE A 144 7.44 6.98 5.76
N CYS A 145 8.00 8.05 6.33
CA CYS A 145 8.46 9.18 5.54
C CYS A 145 9.78 8.78 4.87
N ALA A 146 9.86 8.95 3.55
CA ALA A 146 11.06 8.70 2.79
C ALA A 146 11.47 9.98 2.06
N ASP A 147 12.75 10.31 2.18
CA ASP A 147 13.40 11.39 1.46
C ASP A 147 14.06 10.81 0.21
N GLN A 148 13.99 11.53 -0.89
CA GLN A 148 14.76 11.19 -2.08
C GLN A 148 16.24 11.49 -1.82
N GLU A 149 17.07 10.46 -1.87
CA GLU A 149 18.52 10.63 -1.83
C GLU A 149 18.98 11.02 -3.24
N HIS A 150 19.44 12.26 -3.42
CA HIS A 150 20.07 12.68 -4.66
C HIS A 150 21.45 12.02 -4.77
N THR A 151 21.54 10.93 -5.52
CA THR A 151 22.82 10.54 -6.12
C THR A 151 23.16 11.55 -7.20
N GLY A 152 23.90 12.60 -6.83
CA GLY A 152 24.58 13.49 -7.77
C GLY A 152 25.69 12.75 -8.54
N PRO A 153 26.18 13.35 -9.64
CA PRO A 153 26.94 12.67 -10.70
C PRO A 153 28.23 12.00 -10.24
#